data_AF-A0AA37NTE2-F1
#
_entry.id   AF-A0AA37NTE2-F1
#
_cell.length_a   1.000
_cell.length_b   1.000
_cell.length_c   1.000
_cell.angle_alpha   90.00
_cell.angle_beta   90.00
_cell.angle_gamma   90.00
#
_symmetry.space_group_name_H-M   'P 1'
#
loop_
_entity.id
_entity.type
_entity.pdbx_description
1 polymer ?
#
loop_
_entity_poly.entity_id
_entity_poly.type
_entity_poly.pdbx_seq_one_letter_code
_entity_poly.pdbx_strand_id
1 'polypeptide(L)'
;MPPDGRFPSLDEGVSFAERYGGTNAIALSLRLHRPVRTEPQHHYCAFLSGWYLCALPLRLSTQTLCLAIVTERESITRLHLTLLGLLSQTVSHRYRESLLSRTPEHPPVRLSAQQRAVLLCLARGMTERAAAAQLHLCEDTVKYHKRNLFRIFSAPCSVSLVVKALQSGAFSLEEIGV
;
A
#
# COMPACT_ATOMS: atom_id res chain seq x y z
N MET A 1 2.66 -37.30 -12.92
CA MET A 1 4.12 -37.29 -12.70
C MET A 1 4.77 -36.95 -14.04
N PRO A 2 5.73 -36.01 -14.12
CA PRO A 2 6.42 -35.71 -15.37
C PRO A 2 7.11 -36.99 -15.90
N PRO A 3 7.11 -37.22 -17.23
CA PRO A 3 7.51 -38.49 -17.86
C PRO A 3 8.98 -38.89 -17.61
N ASP A 4 9.79 -37.94 -17.18
CA ASP A 4 11.23 -37.99 -16.99
C ASP A 4 11.65 -37.79 -15.51
N GLY A 5 10.67 -37.71 -14.59
CA GLY A 5 10.91 -37.62 -13.14
C GLY A 5 11.59 -36.32 -12.67
N ARG A 6 11.90 -35.41 -13.60
CA ARG A 6 12.47 -34.09 -13.31
C ARG A 6 11.34 -33.08 -13.11
N PHE A 7 11.27 -32.50 -11.93
CA PHE A 7 10.50 -31.28 -11.72
C PHE A 7 11.30 -30.10 -12.23
N PRO A 8 10.66 -29.08 -12.84
CA PRO A 8 11.36 -27.87 -13.22
C PRO A 8 11.92 -27.19 -11.97
N SER A 9 13.17 -26.77 -12.02
CA SER A 9 13.88 -26.05 -10.95
C SER A 9 13.47 -24.57 -10.88
N LEU A 10 13.78 -23.90 -9.76
CA LEU A 10 13.59 -22.44 -9.63
C LEU A 10 14.66 -21.71 -10.45
N ASP A 11 14.53 -21.73 -11.78
CA ASP A 11 15.48 -21.07 -12.65
C ASP A 11 15.13 -19.58 -12.84
N GLU A 12 16.12 -18.81 -13.32
CA GLU A 12 15.90 -17.43 -13.69
C GLU A 12 14.78 -17.32 -14.74
N GLY A 13 13.91 -16.32 -14.59
CA GLY A 13 12.77 -16.10 -15.48
C GLY A 13 11.50 -16.89 -15.12
N VAL A 14 11.52 -17.73 -14.07
CA VAL A 14 10.32 -18.37 -13.54
C VAL A 14 9.26 -17.32 -13.15
N SER A 15 8.03 -17.52 -13.62
CA SER A 15 6.90 -16.66 -13.30
C SER A 15 5.77 -17.41 -12.58
N PHE A 16 5.38 -16.88 -11.42
CA PHE A 16 4.21 -17.35 -10.67
C PHE A 16 2.92 -16.60 -11.03
N ALA A 17 2.92 -15.75 -12.06
CA ALA A 17 1.70 -15.10 -12.52
C ALA A 17 0.72 -16.16 -13.05
N GLU A 18 -0.57 -16.00 -12.76
CA GLU A 18 -1.59 -17.01 -13.09
C GLU A 18 -1.64 -17.33 -14.60
N ARG A 19 -1.33 -16.34 -15.46
CA ARG A 19 -1.25 -16.50 -16.92
C ARG A 19 -0.11 -17.41 -17.42
N TYR A 20 0.89 -17.69 -16.59
CA TYR A 20 2.05 -18.54 -16.96
C TYR A 20 2.16 -19.77 -16.06
N GLY A 21 2.03 -19.60 -14.76
CA GLY A 21 2.17 -20.67 -13.76
C GLY A 21 0.86 -21.37 -13.38
N GLY A 22 -0.28 -20.93 -13.95
CA GLY A 22 -1.61 -21.39 -13.55
C GLY A 22 -2.03 -20.88 -12.16
N THR A 23 -3.22 -21.27 -11.71
CA THR A 23 -3.72 -20.91 -10.37
C THR A 23 -2.86 -21.55 -9.28
N ASN A 24 -2.26 -20.71 -8.44
CA ASN A 24 -1.34 -21.12 -7.38
C ASN A 24 -1.61 -20.36 -6.07
N ALA A 25 -0.91 -20.71 -4.99
CA ALA A 25 -1.13 -20.08 -3.69
C ALA A 25 -0.99 -18.55 -3.73
N ILE A 26 -0.06 -18.00 -4.52
CA ILE A 26 0.15 -16.54 -4.64
C ILE A 26 -1.07 -15.89 -5.28
N ALA A 27 -1.50 -16.39 -6.44
CA ALA A 27 -2.69 -15.88 -7.13
C ALA A 27 -3.96 -15.99 -6.27
N LEU A 28 -4.16 -17.14 -5.63
CA LEU A 28 -5.31 -17.37 -4.75
C LEU A 28 -5.29 -16.50 -3.49
N SER A 29 -4.13 -16.33 -2.86
CA SER A 29 -3.94 -15.50 -1.67
C SER A 29 -4.28 -14.04 -1.95
N LEU A 30 -3.79 -13.51 -3.07
CA LEU A 30 -4.10 -12.15 -3.52
C LEU A 30 -5.60 -11.98 -3.81
N ARG A 31 -6.23 -12.95 -4.47
CA ARG A 31 -7.65 -12.90 -4.84
C ARG A 31 -8.59 -13.04 -3.64
N LEU A 32 -8.27 -13.93 -2.70
CA LEU A 32 -9.11 -14.23 -1.53
C LEU A 32 -8.76 -13.37 -0.32
N HIS A 33 -7.70 -12.58 -0.39
CA HIS A 33 -7.17 -11.74 0.69
C HIS A 33 -6.98 -12.49 2.02
N ARG A 34 -6.55 -13.75 1.95
CA ARG A 34 -6.26 -14.61 3.10
C ARG A 34 -5.05 -15.50 2.81
N PRO A 35 -4.35 -16.00 3.84
CA PRO A 35 -3.30 -16.97 3.61
C PRO A 35 -3.82 -18.20 2.86
N VAL A 36 -3.07 -18.68 1.88
CA VAL A 36 -3.38 -19.88 1.10
C VAL A 36 -2.16 -20.78 1.06
N ARG A 37 -2.39 -22.08 1.22
CA ARG A 37 -1.41 -23.13 1.00
C ARG A 37 -1.87 -24.01 -0.16
N THR A 38 -0.97 -24.30 -1.08
CA THR A 38 -1.14 -25.30 -2.12
C THR A 38 -0.02 -26.33 -2.01
N GLU A 39 -0.30 -27.53 -2.50
CA GLU A 39 0.59 -28.69 -2.46
C GLU A 39 0.69 -29.24 -3.88
N PRO A 40 1.68 -30.09 -4.18
CA PRO A 40 1.89 -30.63 -5.52
C PRO A 40 0.60 -31.13 -6.20
N GLN A 41 -0.25 -31.87 -5.47
CA GLN A 41 -1.50 -32.40 -6.02
C GLN A 41 -2.60 -31.35 -6.28
N HIS A 42 -2.47 -30.13 -5.75
CA HIS A 42 -3.41 -29.03 -6.00
C HIS A 42 -3.11 -28.29 -7.30
N HIS A 43 -1.99 -28.57 -7.96
CA HIS A 43 -1.56 -27.90 -9.16
C HIS A 43 -1.95 -28.69 -10.41
N TYR A 44 -2.71 -28.04 -11.30
CA TYR A 44 -3.05 -28.63 -12.60
C TYR A 44 -1.86 -28.61 -13.58
N CYS A 45 -0.95 -27.62 -13.46
CA CYS A 45 0.18 -27.48 -14.37
C CYS A 45 1.35 -28.39 -13.96
N ALA A 46 2.03 -28.96 -14.96
CA ALA A 46 3.23 -29.76 -14.73
C ALA A 46 4.35 -28.94 -14.06
N PHE A 47 4.41 -27.64 -14.33
CA PHE A 47 5.40 -26.72 -13.76
C PHE A 47 5.39 -26.73 -12.21
N LEU A 48 4.22 -26.63 -11.59
CA LEU A 48 4.10 -26.60 -10.12
C LEU A 48 3.85 -27.98 -9.50
N SER A 49 3.85 -29.04 -10.30
CA SER A 49 3.45 -30.39 -9.86
C SER A 49 4.41 -31.06 -8.86
N GLY A 50 5.52 -30.41 -8.49
CA GLY A 50 6.47 -30.84 -7.45
C GLY A 50 6.68 -29.82 -6.33
N TRP A 51 5.84 -28.79 -6.28
CA TRP A 51 6.07 -27.60 -5.47
C TRP A 51 5.05 -27.46 -4.36
N TYR A 52 5.51 -27.00 -3.20
CA TYR A 52 4.66 -26.56 -2.10
C TYR A 52 4.74 -25.04 -2.02
N LEU A 53 3.58 -24.39 -1.95
CA LEU A 53 3.50 -22.94 -1.86
C LEU A 53 2.64 -22.54 -0.68
N CYS A 54 3.12 -21.59 0.12
CA CYS A 54 2.32 -20.89 1.11
C CYS A 54 2.47 -19.40 0.87
N ALA A 55 1.35 -18.73 0.67
CA ALA A 55 1.30 -17.31 0.37
C ALA A 55 0.44 -16.60 1.40
N LEU A 56 0.90 -15.42 1.83
CA LEU A 56 0.28 -14.57 2.83
C LEU A 56 0.13 -13.16 2.25
N PRO A 57 -1.10 -12.63 2.14
CA PRO A 57 -1.30 -11.29 1.62
C PRO A 57 -1.07 -10.26 2.74
N LEU A 58 -0.32 -9.21 2.42
CA LEU A 58 -0.07 -8.05 3.26
C LEU A 58 -0.84 -6.86 2.71
N ARG A 59 -1.84 -6.40 3.47
CA ARG A 59 -2.56 -5.17 3.14
C ARG A 59 -1.77 -3.98 3.64
N LEU A 60 -1.16 -3.24 2.71
CA LEU A 60 -0.56 -1.94 2.97
C LEU A 60 -1.55 -0.83 2.57
N SER A 61 -1.27 0.42 2.96
CA SER A 61 -2.22 1.55 2.81
C SER A 61 -2.76 1.75 1.40
N THR A 62 -1.92 1.58 0.38
CA THR A 62 -2.27 1.83 -1.04
C THR A 62 -2.07 0.61 -1.95
N GLN A 63 -1.50 -0.47 -1.44
CA GLN A 63 -1.16 -1.65 -2.24
C GLN A 63 -1.28 -2.94 -1.42
N THR A 64 -1.59 -4.04 -2.08
CA THR A 64 -1.50 -5.38 -1.47
C THR A 64 -0.20 -6.03 -1.94
N LEU A 65 0.67 -6.37 -0.99
CA LEU A 65 1.84 -7.21 -1.25
C LEU A 65 1.49 -8.67 -0.93
N CYS A 66 2.26 -9.60 -1.45
CA CYS A 66 2.19 -11.00 -1.05
C CYS A 66 3.58 -11.46 -0.63
N LEU A 67 3.68 -12.02 0.58
CA LEU A 67 4.84 -12.82 0.96
C LEU A 67 4.53 -14.28 0.64
N ALA A 68 5.49 -15.00 0.10
CA ALA A 68 5.32 -16.41 -0.19
C ALA A 68 6.58 -17.21 0.15
N ILE A 69 6.36 -18.41 0.66
CA ILE A 69 7.36 -19.47 0.77
C ILE A 69 7.05 -20.49 -0.30
N VAL A 70 8.08 -20.84 -1.05
CA VAL A 70 8.03 -21.80 -2.14
C VAL A 70 9.13 -22.82 -1.89
N THR A 71 8.77 -24.09 -1.81
CA THR A 71 9.71 -25.19 -1.61
C THR A 71 9.51 -26.25 -2.69
N GLU A 72 10.62 -26.84 -3.13
CA GLU A 72 10.62 -28.00 -4.03
C GLU A 72 10.73 -29.27 -3.18
N ARG A 73 9.92 -30.30 -3.47
CA ARG A 73 9.97 -31.65 -2.87
C ARG A 73 9.65 -31.77 -1.38
N GLU A 74 9.90 -30.73 -0.59
CA GLU A 74 9.66 -30.72 0.85
C GLU A 74 8.40 -29.93 1.24
N SER A 75 7.60 -30.51 2.13
CA SER A 75 6.39 -29.87 2.63
C SER A 75 6.68 -28.66 3.51
N ILE A 76 5.78 -27.68 3.49
CA ILE A 76 5.89 -26.49 4.34
C ILE A 76 5.62 -26.86 5.81
N THR A 77 6.62 -26.63 6.65
CA THR A 77 6.61 -26.95 8.09
C THR A 77 6.04 -25.81 8.93
N ARG A 78 5.80 -26.07 10.23
CA ARG A 78 5.40 -25.02 11.19
C ARG A 78 6.42 -23.90 11.33
N LEU A 79 7.73 -24.21 11.20
CA LEU A 79 8.78 -23.21 11.25
C LEU A 79 8.66 -22.24 10.08
N HIS A 80 8.45 -22.75 8.86
CA HIS A 80 8.23 -21.91 7.68
C HIS A 80 7.04 -20.97 7.87
N LEU A 81 5.91 -21.48 8.39
CA LEU A 81 4.73 -20.66 8.67
C LEU A 81 5.00 -19.59 9.74
N THR A 82 5.76 -19.94 10.78
CA THR A 82 6.13 -19.01 11.85
C THR A 82 7.04 -17.89 11.33
N LEU A 83 8.04 -18.24 10.52
CA LEU A 83 8.92 -17.28 9.85
C LEU A 83 8.14 -16.34 8.93
N LEU A 84 7.21 -16.88 8.12
CA LEU A 84 6.35 -16.08 7.25
C LEU A 84 5.50 -15.07 8.05
N GLY A 85 4.96 -15.51 9.20
CA GLY A 85 4.22 -14.64 10.12
C GLY A 85 5.08 -13.52 10.71
N LEU A 86 6.28 -13.84 11.20
CA LEU A 86 7.21 -12.86 11.76
C LEU A 86 7.70 -11.86 10.70
N LEU A 87 8.01 -12.34 9.50
CA LEU A 87 8.40 -11.49 8.37
C LEU A 87 7.24 -10.56 7.98
N SER A 88 6.02 -11.08 7.94
CA SER A 88 4.82 -10.26 7.69
C SER A 88 4.66 -9.11 8.68
N GLN A 89 4.81 -9.40 9.97
CA GLN A 89 4.74 -8.37 11.01
C GLN A 89 5.87 -7.35 10.87
N THR A 90 7.10 -7.83 10.66
CA THR A 90 8.29 -6.98 10.51
C THR A 90 8.17 -6.07 9.28
N VAL A 91 7.79 -6.62 8.13
CA VAL A 91 7.59 -5.85 6.89
C VAL A 91 6.48 -4.83 7.09
N SER A 92 5.37 -5.20 7.71
CA SER A 92 4.27 -4.27 7.98
C SER A 92 4.70 -3.13 8.90
N HIS A 93 5.48 -3.43 9.94
CA HIS A 93 6.03 -2.44 10.86
C HIS A 93 6.98 -1.48 10.15
N ARG A 94 7.98 -2.02 9.45
CA ARG A 94 8.98 -1.24 8.70
C ARG A 94 8.33 -0.39 7.60
N TYR A 95 7.30 -0.90 6.95
CA TYR A 95 6.56 -0.13 5.95
C TYR A 95 5.81 1.05 6.59
N ARG A 96 5.17 0.83 7.74
CA ARG A 96 4.52 1.92 8.49
C ARG A 96 5.53 2.95 8.97
N GLU A 97 6.64 2.51 9.55
CA GLU A 97 7.73 3.41 9.93
C GLU A 97 8.20 4.21 8.72
N SER A 98 8.51 3.55 7.59
CA SER A 98 8.91 4.24 6.36
C SER A 98 7.87 5.25 5.89
N LEU A 99 6.57 4.96 5.99
CA LEU A 99 5.53 5.95 5.66
C LEU A 99 5.55 7.17 6.57
N LEU A 100 5.85 6.99 7.86
CA LEU A 100 5.96 8.08 8.83
C LEU A 100 7.29 8.84 8.69
N SER A 101 8.36 8.15 8.30
CA SER A 101 9.72 8.69 8.12
C SER A 101 9.99 9.22 6.72
N ARG A 102 9.09 9.01 5.75
CA ARG A 102 9.19 9.57 4.41
C ARG A 102 9.14 11.09 4.54
N THR A 103 10.28 11.74 4.39
CA THR A 103 10.28 13.07 3.78
C THR A 103 9.56 12.94 2.44
N PRO A 104 8.67 13.87 2.11
CA PRO A 104 7.83 13.75 0.92
C PRO A 104 8.69 13.49 -0.33
N GLU A 105 8.38 12.41 -1.06
CA GLU A 105 9.05 12.03 -2.32
C GLU A 105 8.92 13.09 -3.42
N HIS A 106 8.10 14.11 -3.17
CA HIS A 106 7.96 15.27 -4.03
C HIS A 106 8.58 16.50 -3.37
N PRO A 107 9.24 17.39 -4.14
CA PRO A 107 9.65 18.69 -3.62
C PRO A 107 8.46 19.33 -2.92
N PRO A 108 8.67 20.00 -1.77
CA PRO A 108 7.59 20.56 -0.98
C PRO A 108 6.69 21.35 -1.91
N VAL A 109 5.42 20.93 -1.99
CA VAL A 109 4.42 21.61 -2.80
C VAL A 109 4.49 23.09 -2.41
N ARG A 110 4.98 23.93 -3.32
CA ARG A 110 5.16 25.35 -3.05
C ARG A 110 3.79 26.01 -3.03
N LEU A 111 3.19 26.03 -1.84
CA LEU A 111 1.97 26.78 -1.57
C LEU A 111 2.31 28.25 -1.36
N SER A 112 1.46 29.14 -1.85
CA SER A 112 1.49 30.53 -1.42
C SER A 112 1.12 30.65 0.05
N ALA A 113 1.50 31.76 0.70
CA ALA A 113 1.13 32.02 2.10
C ALA A 113 -0.38 31.92 2.32
N GLN A 114 -1.18 32.43 1.39
CA GLN A 114 -2.64 32.35 1.44
C GLN A 114 -3.17 30.91 1.28
N GLN A 115 -2.60 30.13 0.35
CA GLN A 115 -2.96 28.72 0.19
C GLN A 115 -2.63 27.90 1.43
N ARG A 116 -1.47 28.14 2.05
CA ARG A 116 -1.07 27.49 3.31
C ARG A 116 -2.03 27.85 4.44
N ALA A 117 -2.38 29.13 4.58
CA ALA A 117 -3.30 29.58 5.61
C ALA A 117 -4.70 28.96 5.47
N VAL A 118 -5.23 28.90 4.25
CA VAL A 118 -6.51 28.23 3.96
C VAL A 118 -6.43 26.73 4.24
N LEU A 119 -5.34 26.07 3.87
CA LEU A 119 -5.12 24.64 4.15
C LEU A 119 -5.11 24.35 5.65
N LEU A 120 -4.44 25.17 6.47
CA LEU A 120 -4.43 25.02 7.93
C LEU A 120 -5.83 25.21 8.55
N CYS A 121 -6.62 26.17 8.05
CA CYS A 121 -8.01 26.33 8.49
C CYS A 121 -8.85 25.08 8.17
N LEU A 122 -8.69 24.51 6.98
CA LEU A 122 -9.36 23.26 6.60
C LEU A 122 -8.90 22.08 7.46
N ALA A 123 -7.61 21.99 7.78
CA ALA A 123 -7.05 20.95 8.65
C ALA A 123 -7.59 21.03 10.08
N ARG A 124 -7.89 22.25 10.57
CA ARG A 124 -8.58 22.51 11.85
C ARG A 124 -10.09 22.24 11.81
N GLY A 125 -10.64 21.82 10.67
CA GLY A 125 -12.07 21.55 10.51
C GLY A 125 -12.95 22.80 10.37
N MET A 126 -12.37 23.95 10.03
CA MET A 126 -13.13 25.18 9.87
C MET A 126 -13.96 25.19 8.58
N THR A 127 -15.14 25.82 8.66
CA THR A 127 -15.98 26.08 7.49
C THR A 127 -15.40 27.21 6.63
N GLU A 128 -15.84 27.32 5.38
CA GLU A 128 -15.39 28.38 4.47
C GLU A 128 -15.63 29.78 5.04
N ARG A 129 -16.79 29.98 5.69
CA ARG A 129 -17.16 31.21 6.37
C ARG A 129 -16.26 31.51 7.58
N ALA A 130 -15.95 30.49 8.39
CA ALA A 130 -15.06 30.67 9.53
C ALA A 130 -13.61 30.97 9.09
N ALA A 131 -13.13 30.28 8.05
CA ALA A 131 -11.82 30.54 7.47
C ALA A 131 -11.74 31.95 6.85
N ALA A 132 -12.80 32.40 6.17
CA ALA A 132 -12.89 33.76 5.61
C ALA A 132 -12.79 34.83 6.71
N ALA A 133 -13.54 34.64 7.81
CA ALA A 133 -13.48 35.53 8.96
C ALA A 133 -12.09 35.55 9.61
N GLN A 134 -11.47 34.38 9.82
CA GLN A 134 -10.15 34.29 10.46
C GLN A 134 -9.03 34.89 9.60
N LEU A 135 -9.09 34.73 8.29
CA LEU A 135 -8.06 35.20 7.37
C LEU A 135 -8.30 36.62 6.86
N HIS A 136 -9.39 37.27 7.28
CA HIS A 136 -9.85 38.56 6.76
C HIS A 136 -9.99 38.56 5.23
N LEU A 137 -10.54 37.49 4.69
CA LEU A 137 -10.80 37.28 3.26
C LEU A 137 -12.31 37.22 3.00
N CYS A 138 -12.74 37.48 1.77
CA CYS A 138 -14.11 37.14 1.37
C CYS A 138 -14.25 35.62 1.15
N GLU A 139 -15.46 35.09 1.37
CA GLU A 139 -15.75 33.66 1.21
C GLU A 139 -15.38 33.14 -0.20
N ASP A 140 -15.56 33.97 -1.24
CA ASP A 140 -15.21 33.60 -2.62
C ASP A 140 -13.70 33.42 -2.83
N THR A 141 -12.86 34.19 -2.11
CA THR A 141 -11.40 34.03 -2.15
C THR A 141 -10.99 32.71 -1.48
N VAL A 142 -11.63 32.35 -0.37
CA VAL A 142 -11.41 31.05 0.29
C VAL A 142 -11.80 29.90 -0.64
N LYS A 143 -12.97 29.97 -1.29
CA LYS A 143 -13.41 28.98 -2.29
C LYS A 143 -12.42 28.85 -3.44
N TYR A 144 -11.89 29.97 -3.95
CA TYR A 144 -10.87 29.98 -4.98
C TYR A 144 -9.60 29.24 -4.55
N HIS A 145 -9.05 29.54 -3.37
CA HIS A 145 -7.87 28.85 -2.85
C HIS A 145 -8.13 27.37 -2.57
N LYS A 146 -9.29 27.03 -2.00
CA LYS A 146 -9.71 25.65 -1.76
C LYS A 146 -9.78 24.84 -3.06
N ARG A 147 -10.35 25.40 -4.13
CA ARG A 147 -10.40 24.75 -5.44
C ARG A 147 -9.01 24.54 -6.03
N ASN A 148 -8.12 25.52 -5.88
CA ASN A 148 -6.73 25.38 -6.29
C ASN A 148 -5.99 24.31 -5.49
N LEU A 149 -6.21 24.23 -4.18
CA LEU A 149 -5.66 23.18 -3.33
C LEU A 149 -6.15 21.79 -3.79
N PHE A 150 -7.44 21.62 -4.10
CA PHE A 150 -7.94 20.35 -4.66
C PHE A 150 -7.23 19.95 -5.94
N ARG A 151 -6.94 20.90 -6.83
CA ARG A 151 -6.18 20.66 -8.07
C ARG A 151 -4.73 20.29 -7.78
N ILE A 152 -4.07 20.99 -6.86
CA ILE A 152 -2.67 20.76 -6.50
C ILE A 152 -2.46 19.36 -5.89
N PHE A 153 -3.37 18.93 -5.02
CA PHE A 153 -3.28 17.65 -4.33
C PHE A 153 -4.08 16.52 -4.99
N SER A 154 -4.71 16.79 -6.13
CA SER A 154 -5.63 15.86 -6.83
C SER A 154 -6.62 15.21 -5.84
N ALA A 155 -7.25 16.03 -4.99
CA ALA A 155 -8.07 15.56 -3.87
C ALA A 155 -9.57 15.75 -4.19
N PRO A 156 -10.42 14.71 -4.04
CA PRO A 156 -11.84 14.79 -4.32
C PRO A 156 -12.67 15.46 -3.20
N CYS A 157 -12.14 15.53 -1.99
CA CYS A 157 -12.83 16.11 -0.82
C CYS A 157 -11.85 16.68 0.20
N SER A 158 -12.34 17.51 1.13
CA SER A 158 -11.51 18.19 2.13
C SER A 158 -10.70 17.23 3.01
N VAL A 159 -11.29 16.09 3.40
CA VAL A 159 -10.57 15.08 4.21
C VAL A 159 -9.39 14.50 3.42
N SER A 160 -9.62 14.11 2.17
CA SER A 160 -8.54 13.62 1.30
C SER A 160 -7.48 14.68 1.04
N LEU A 161 -7.85 15.97 0.96
CA LEU A 161 -6.92 17.07 0.82
C LEU A 161 -5.98 17.15 2.02
N VAL A 162 -6.53 17.15 3.24
CA VAL A 162 -5.78 17.23 4.50
C VAL A 162 -4.82 16.05 4.64
N VAL A 163 -5.28 14.82 4.39
CA VAL A 163 -4.44 13.62 4.46
C VAL A 163 -3.29 13.68 3.45
N LYS A 164 -3.56 14.04 2.20
CA LYS A 164 -2.52 14.12 1.16
C LYS A 164 -1.51 15.23 1.46
N ALA A 165 -1.96 16.36 2.00
CA ALA A 165 -1.09 17.46 2.38
C ALA A 165 -0.21 17.15 3.60
N LEU A 166 -0.69 16.37 4.57
CA LEU A 166 0.14 15.80 5.65
C LEU A 166 1.19 14.84 5.09
N GLN A 167 0.77 13.92 4.22
CA GLN A 167 1.66 12.94 3.58
C GLN A 167 2.73 13.61 2.70
N SER A 168 2.43 14.75 2.09
CA SER A 168 3.38 15.51 1.28
C SER A 168 4.26 16.48 2.11
N GLY A 169 4.17 16.47 3.44
CA GLY A 169 4.91 17.40 4.30
C GLY A 169 4.56 18.87 4.08
N ALA A 170 3.37 19.18 3.53
CA ALA A 170 2.96 20.56 3.31
C ALA A 170 2.71 21.30 4.64
N PHE A 171 2.33 20.58 5.69
CA PHE A 171 2.25 21.05 7.07
C PHE A 171 2.36 19.85 8.04
N SER A 172 2.65 20.11 9.32
CA SER A 172 2.72 19.09 10.38
C SER A 172 1.50 19.13 11.32
N LEU A 173 1.28 18.07 12.11
CA LEU A 173 0.22 18.02 13.11
C LEU A 173 0.38 19.11 14.19
N GLU A 174 1.63 19.47 14.53
CA GLU A 174 1.95 20.52 15.51
C GLU A 174 1.37 21.89 15.11
N GLU A 175 1.30 22.18 13.82
CA GLU A 175 0.74 23.45 13.30
C GLU A 175 -0.79 23.55 13.47
N ILE A 176 -1.47 22.42 13.66
CA ILE A 176 -2.92 22.36 13.84
C ILE A 176 -3.30 22.65 15.30
N GLY A 177 -2.38 22.44 16.26
CA GLY A 177 -2.63 22.63 17.70
C GLY A 177 -3.52 21.54 18.32
N VAL A 178 -3.44 20.32 17.80
CA VAL A 178 -4.16 19.12 18.30
C VAL A 178 -3.20 18.23 19.08
#